data_AF-A0A4V1UMQ6-F1
#
_entry.id   AF-A0A4V1UMQ6-F1
#
_cell.length_a   1.000
_cell.length_b   1.000
_cell.length_c   1.000
_cell.angle_alpha   90.00
_cell.angle_beta   90.00
_cell.angle_gamma   90.00
#
_symmetry.space_group_name_H-M   'P 1'
#
loop_
_entity.id
_entity.type
_entity.pdbx_description
1 polymer ?
#
loop_
_entity_poly.entity_id
_entity_poly.type
_entity_poly.pdbx_seq_one_letter_code
_entity_poly.pdbx_strand_id
1 'polypeptide(L)' 'MSETELTGKYGVLVVEDNPDDEALTLRALRKCGIPVRVTVARDGAEAVEILKGDLHSVGLDSAPRLLLL' A
#
# COMPACT_ATOMS: atom_id res chain seq x y z
N MET A 1 -2.74 4.02 -19.64
CA MET A 1 -2.02 4.22 -18.37
C MET A 1 -2.18 2.93 -17.60
N SER A 2 -1.16 2.09 -17.65
CA SER A 2 -1.24 0.67 -17.30
C SER A 2 0.05 0.30 -16.59
N GLU A 3 0.02 0.23 -15.26
CA GLU A 3 0.98 -0.44 -14.38
C GLU A 3 0.47 -0.30 -12.93
N THR A 4 0.75 -1.27 -12.06
CA THR A 4 0.38 -1.34 -10.62
C THR A 4 -1.08 -1.67 -10.25
N GLU A 5 -1.56 -2.85 -10.61
CA GLU A 5 -2.44 -3.59 -9.70
C GLU A 5 -1.80 -4.95 -9.37
N LEU A 6 -1.03 -4.98 -8.29
CA LEU A 6 -0.69 -6.25 -7.63
C LEU A 6 -1.98 -6.73 -6.94
N THR A 7 -2.76 -7.56 -7.63
CA THR A 7 -3.94 -8.20 -7.05
C THR A 7 -3.48 -9.29 -6.08
N GLY A 8 -3.56 -8.97 -4.79
CA GLY A 8 -3.00 -9.79 -3.72
C GLY A 8 -3.98 -10.03 -2.58
N LYS A 9 -3.96 -11.23 -2.00
CA LYS A 9 -4.83 -11.62 -0.87
C LYS A 9 -4.58 -10.78 0.39
N TYR A 10 -3.41 -10.16 0.49
CA TYR A 10 -2.99 -9.41 1.67
C TYR A 10 -2.84 -7.93 1.35
N GLY A 11 -3.70 -7.10 1.94
CA GLY A 11 -3.59 -5.64 1.85
C GLY A 11 -2.46 -5.09 2.73
N VAL A 12 -1.65 -4.20 2.17
CA VAL A 12 -0.54 -3.49 2.82
C VAL A 12 -0.71 -2.00 2.58
N LEU A 13 -0.63 -1.22 3.66
CA LEU A 13 -0.58 0.25 3.59
C LEU A 13 0.85 0.69 3.94
N VAL A 14 1.50 1.37 3.00
CA VAL A 14 2.83 1.96 3.19
C VAL A 14 2.64 3.45 3.38
N VAL A 15 3.25 4.04 4.40
CA VAL A 15 3.28 5.49 4.60
C VAL A 15 4.69 5.95 4.27
N GLU A 16 4.83 6.74 3.21
CA GLU A 16 6.13 7.16 2.70
C GLU A 16 6.02 8.50 1.96
N ASP A 17 6.76 9.50 2.44
CA ASP A 17 6.81 10.83 1.84
C ASP A 17 7.91 10.95 0.77
N ASN A 18 8.89 10.04 0.79
CA ASN A 18 10.01 10.02 -0.14
C ASN A 18 9.76 9.04 -1.32
N PRO A 19 9.68 9.53 -2.58
CA PRO A 19 9.44 8.67 -3.74
C PRO A 19 10.53 7.62 -3.99
N ASP A 20 11.77 7.87 -3.58
CA ASP A 20 12.86 6.90 -3.72
C ASP A 20 12.67 5.71 -2.76
N ASP A 21 12.28 6.00 -1.52
CA ASP A 21 12.02 4.98 -0.49
C ASP A 21 10.72 4.22 -0.80
N GLU A 22 9.71 4.88 -1.39
CA GLU A 22 8.49 4.26 -1.91
C GLU A 22 8.86 3.18 -2.94
N ALA A 23 9.70 3.53 -3.92
CA ALA A 23 10.14 2.63 -4.96
C ALA A 23 10.94 1.43 -4.40
N LEU A 24 11.79 1.67 -3.39
CA LEU A 24 12.56 0.62 -2.71
C LEU A 24 11.63 -0.35 -1.95
N THR A 25 10.67 0.18 -1.20
CA THR A 25 9.69 -0.62 -0.45
C THR A 25 8.81 -1.45 -1.39
N LEU A 26 8.27 -0.85 -2.45
CA LEU A 26 7.50 -1.57 -3.48
C LEU A 26 8.34 -2.64 -4.18
N ARG A 27 9.63 -2.39 -4.41
CA ARG A 27 10.56 -3.39 -4.95
C ARG A 27 10.80 -4.54 -3.97
N ALA A 28 10.96 -4.26 -2.68
CA ALA A 28 11.16 -5.27 -1.65
C ALA A 28 9.92 -6.17 -1.51
N LEU A 29 8.73 -5.58 -1.43
CA LEU A 29 7.45 -6.29 -1.35
C LEU A 29 7.23 -7.23 -2.55
N ARG A 30 7.55 -6.76 -3.77
CA ARG A 30 7.50 -7.61 -4.98
C ARG A 30 8.47 -8.80 -4.92
N LYS A 31 9.64 -8.65 -4.29
CA LYS A 31 10.64 -9.73 -4.16
C LYS A 31 10.27 -10.78 -3.12
N CYS A 32 9.40 -10.47 -2.16
CA CYS A 32 8.97 -11.45 -1.14
C CYS A 32 8.19 -12.64 -1.74
N GLY A 33 7.68 -12.54 -2.97
CA GLY A 33 6.91 -13.61 -3.62
C GLY A 33 5.52 -13.82 -3.02
N ILE A 34 5.08 -12.93 -2.13
CA ILE A 34 3.74 -12.95 -1.53
C ILE A 34 2.83 -12.07 -2.38
N PRO A 35 1.62 -12.53 -2.75
CA PRO A 35 0.65 -11.72 -3.46
C PRO A 35 0.06 -10.68 -2.50
N VAL A 36 0.70 -9.51 -2.45
CA VAL A 36 0.28 -8.34 -1.65
C VAL A 36 -0.34 -7.27 -2.54
N ARG A 37 -1.36 -6.61 -2.02
CA ARG A 37 -2.01 -5.45 -2.63
C ARG A 37 -1.57 -4.23 -1.84
N VAL A 38 -0.84 -3.32 -2.49
CA VAL A 38 -0.16 -2.21 -1.81
C VAL A 38 -0.86 -0.90 -2.13
N THR A 39 -1.20 -0.16 -1.09
CA THR A 39 -1.63 1.24 -1.17
C THR A 39 -0.56 2.08 -0.47
N VAL A 40 -0.23 3.24 -1.04
CA VAL A 40 0.76 4.17 -0.48
C VAL A 40 0.04 5.43 0.00
N ALA A 41 0.33 5.87 1.21
CA ALA A 41 0.00 7.18 1.76
C ALA A 41 1.26 8.04 1.82
N ARG A 42 1.16 9.33 1.53
CA ARG A 42 2.28 10.28 1.59
C ARG A 42 2.63 10.69 3.01
N ASP A 43 1.67 10.65 3.93
CA ASP A 43 1.90 10.97 5.33
C ASP A 43 0.93 10.24 6.26
N GLY A 44 1.12 10.45 7.57
CA GLY A 44 0.27 9.82 8.58
C GLY A 44 -1.19 10.32 8.58
N ALA A 45 -1.46 11.53 8.12
CA ALA A 45 -2.82 12.06 8.03
C ALA A 45 -3.59 11.34 6.92
N GLU A 46 -2.99 11.25 5.72
CA GLU A 46 -3.53 10.48 4.59
C GLU A 46 -3.72 9.01 4.97
N ALA A 47 -2.77 8.42 5.69
CA ALA A 47 -2.89 7.04 6.15
C ALA A 47 -4.12 6.83 7.06
N VAL A 48 -4.38 7.77 7.97
CA VAL A 48 -5.55 7.73 8.85
C VAL A 48 -6.85 7.92 8.07
N GLU A 49 -6.86 8.81 7.07
CA GLU A 49 -8.00 9.00 6.18
C GLU A 49 -8.32 7.72 5.41
N ILE A 50 -7.30 7.06 4.85
CA ILE A 50 -7.44 5.77 4.16
C ILE A 50 -8.04 4.71 5.10
N LEU A 51 -7.52 4.58 6.31
CA LEU A 51 -7.98 3.57 7.28
C LEU A 51 -9.42 3.79 7.75
N LYS A 52 -9.90 5.04 7.77
CA LYS A 52 -11.25 5.41 8.19
C LYS A 52 -12.25 5.50 7.02
N GLY A 53 -11.74 5.63 5.80
CA GLY A 53 -12.51 5.79 4.58
C GLY A 53 -12.97 4.46 3.97
N ASP A 54 -13.41 4.53 2.71
CA ASP A 54 -13.75 3.33 1.93
C ASP A 54 -12.48 2.66 1.41
N LEU A 55 -12.07 1.57 2.05
CA LEU A 55 -10.89 0.81 1.68
C LEU A 55 -10.96 0.28 0.23
N HIS A 56 -12.14 -0.03 -0.29
CA HIS A 56 -12.27 -0.51 -1.67
C HIS A 56 -11.92 0.59 -2.67
N SER A 57 -12.18 1.86 -2.34
CA SER A 57 -11.86 3.01 -3.20
C SER A 57 -10.34 3.18 -3.42
N VAL A 58 -9.53 2.70 -2.47
CA VAL A 58 -8.06 2.70 -2.56
C VAL A 58 -7.50 1.33 -2.92
N GLY A 59 -8.37 0.42 -3.37
CA GLY A 59 -8.00 -0.91 -3.81
C GLY A 59 -7.60 -1.84 -2.68
N LEU A 60 -8.13 -1.70 -1.47
CA LEU A 60 -7.98 -2.64 -0.36
C LEU A 60 -9.30 -3.35 -0.07
N ASP A 61 -9.33 -4.68 -0.14
CA ASP A 61 -10.55 -5.46 0.11
C ASP A 61 -10.91 -5.57 1.60
N SER A 62 -9.96 -5.26 2.48
CA SER A 62 -10.10 -5.28 3.93
C SER A 62 -9.01 -4.43 4.59
N ALA A 63 -9.13 -4.20 5.90
CA ALA A 63 -8.12 -3.44 6.65
C ALA A 63 -6.71 -4.03 6.42
N PRO A 64 -5.69 -3.18 6.16
CA PRO A 64 -4.35 -3.63 5.89
C PRO A 64 -3.78 -4.37 7.10
N ARG A 65 -3.05 -5.46 6.84
CA ARG A 65 -2.49 -6.32 7.91
C ARG A 65 -1.10 -5.88 8.36
N LEU A 66 -0.48 -4.99 7.61
CA LEU A 66 0.84 -4.45 7.84
C LEU A 66 0.82 -2.96 7.51
N LEU A 67 1.38 -2.17 8.42
CA LEU A 67 1.59 -0.73 8.26
C LEU A 67 3.10 -0.50 8.37
N LEU A 68 3.68 0.08 7.32
CA LEU A 68 5.09 0.46 7.25
C LEU A 68 5.19 1.98 7.31
N LEU A 69 6.05 2.48 8.20
CA LEU A 69 6.36 3.90 8.44
C LEU A 69 7.81 4.17 8.08
#